data_AF-A0A2V9K4X3-F1
#
_entry.id   AF-A0A2V9K4X3-F1
#
_cell.length_a   1.000
_cell.length_b   1.000
_cell.length_c   1.000
_cell.angle_alpha   90.00
_cell.angle_beta   90.00
_cell.angle_gamma   90.00
#
_symmetry.space_group_name_H-M   'P 1'
#
loop_
_entity.id
_entity.type
_entity.pdbx_description
1 polymer ?
#
loop_
_entity_poly.entity_id
_entity_poly.type
_entity_poly.pdbx_seq_one_letter_code
_entity_poly.pdbx_strand_id
1 'polypeptide(L)'
;MKVEPADLGKRSSDEGVARLEISFATLLAGQGVDGEVDLASLQVHRYEPASGAAQRFKPFESSRSPYDRPCRFEDKTLPEDYPSRVGRASYAPDGRAPLVVRKRKARLFNREMDPADGALVWVHTQDGNQPSHYAIYFDVAPRKGAGGPSPAPWIGDIDVLRRAAGQPLSGQAHIMTAVADLNGDGLFDLVAGAEKGDVIWFPNRGRPGAPKFVGCRILTDELGPIDVGFYSSPFVYDWDADGLPDLLVGTSSNVILWWKNTGDRTNPRFTYKGFLQADGRRLEVPEGPAPEVKVQLGGTVAASTPGKPAGQRDYFNQPWVGDWNGDGLPDILTGGYITGLIFYYQTTGRDAQGVPILHYVGPLEADGRPLDTIWAAAPAAADFDHDGKLELVTGSWWWSGIPYPPKPGQVEYLLYFTNSGTLQRPRLMRRPLPREGDLPDARIVRPSVVDWNGDGLLDLVASNGGIRVLENVGTKASPRFRIDPRPLEAPWGFVPNAGFSASMVDIDHDGRIDALE
;
A
#
# COMPACT_ATOMS: atom_id res chain seq x y z
N MET A 1 -34.56 12.61 1.91
CA MET A 1 -33.77 13.86 2.06
C MET A 1 -34.13 14.84 0.97
N LYS A 2 -34.16 16.13 1.27
CA LYS A 2 -34.55 17.20 0.33
C LYS A 2 -33.33 18.09 0.06
N VAL A 3 -33.06 18.38 -1.20
CA VAL A 3 -32.06 19.37 -1.63
C VAL A 3 -32.80 20.51 -2.33
N GLU A 4 -32.66 21.72 -1.79
CA GLU A 4 -33.29 22.90 -2.37
C GLU A 4 -32.61 23.30 -3.69
N PRO A 5 -33.37 23.85 -4.65
CA PRO A 5 -32.84 24.23 -5.95
C PRO A 5 -31.96 25.49 -5.88
N ALA A 6 -30.85 25.49 -6.61
CA ALA A 6 -30.04 26.66 -6.90
C ALA A 6 -30.61 27.46 -8.08
N ASP A 7 -30.22 28.74 -8.23
CA ASP A 7 -30.58 29.53 -9.40
C ASP A 7 -29.83 29.03 -10.64
N LEU A 8 -30.59 28.58 -11.65
CA LEU A 8 -30.05 28.04 -12.89
C LEU A 8 -29.85 29.11 -13.97
N GLY A 9 -30.31 30.34 -13.75
CA GLY A 9 -30.38 31.39 -14.76
C GLY A 9 -31.19 30.91 -15.98
N LYS A 10 -30.55 30.83 -17.15
CA LYS A 10 -31.20 30.36 -18.39
C LYS A 10 -31.15 28.85 -18.60
N ARG A 11 -30.46 28.10 -17.73
CA ARG A 11 -30.32 26.64 -17.88
C ARG A 11 -31.59 25.94 -17.40
N SER A 12 -31.98 24.87 -18.10
CA SER A 12 -33.12 24.04 -17.73
C SER A 12 -32.79 22.99 -16.66
N SER A 13 -31.50 22.68 -16.48
CA SER A 13 -31.00 21.67 -15.54
C SER A 13 -29.54 21.96 -15.20
N ASP A 14 -29.06 21.36 -14.11
CA ASP A 14 -27.65 21.42 -13.69
C ASP A 14 -27.19 20.12 -13.01
N GLU A 15 -25.90 19.84 -13.07
CA GLU A 15 -25.24 18.77 -12.31
C GLU A 15 -24.27 19.42 -11.32
N GLY A 16 -24.42 19.11 -10.04
CA GLY A 16 -23.60 19.68 -8.96
C GLY A 16 -23.32 18.66 -7.87
N VAL A 17 -22.90 19.15 -6.72
CA VAL A 17 -22.62 18.32 -5.55
C VAL A 17 -23.59 18.68 -4.43
N ALA A 18 -24.22 17.67 -3.85
CA ALA A 18 -24.97 17.82 -2.61
C ALA A 18 -24.20 17.18 -1.46
N ARG A 19 -24.35 17.77 -0.27
CA ARG A 19 -23.72 17.36 0.98
C ARG A 19 -24.77 17.29 2.07
N LEU A 20 -24.66 16.28 2.93
CA LEU A 20 -25.45 16.18 4.14
C LEU A 20 -24.59 15.68 5.30
N GLU A 21 -24.54 16.46 6.38
CA GLU A 21 -24.03 16.00 7.67
C GLU A 21 -24.97 14.94 8.26
N ILE A 22 -24.43 13.78 8.61
CA ILE A 22 -25.17 12.62 9.09
C ILE A 22 -24.41 11.90 10.20
N SER A 23 -25.15 11.48 11.23
CA SER A 23 -24.69 10.56 12.26
C SER A 23 -25.35 9.21 12.03
N PHE A 24 -24.63 8.27 11.43
CA PHE A 24 -25.12 6.90 11.27
C PHE A 24 -25.27 6.21 12.62
N ALA A 25 -24.37 6.49 13.58
CA ALA A 25 -24.50 5.96 14.94
C ALA A 25 -25.82 6.39 15.59
N THR A 26 -26.17 7.69 15.52
CA THR A 26 -27.45 8.19 16.05
C THR A 26 -28.65 7.60 15.29
N LEU A 27 -28.53 7.46 13.96
CA LEU A 27 -29.58 6.91 13.12
C LEU A 27 -29.87 5.44 13.46
N LEU A 28 -28.83 4.61 13.59
CA LEU A 28 -28.96 3.20 13.96
C LEU A 28 -29.50 3.03 15.37
N ALA A 29 -28.96 3.78 16.34
CA ALA A 29 -29.45 3.77 17.72
C ALA A 29 -30.93 4.16 17.81
N GLY A 30 -31.35 5.17 17.04
CA GLY A 30 -32.75 5.61 16.97
C GLY A 30 -33.71 4.56 16.39
N GLN A 31 -33.19 3.57 15.65
CA GLN A 31 -33.95 2.44 15.11
C GLN A 31 -33.80 1.16 15.95
N GLY A 32 -33.04 1.20 17.05
CA GLY A 32 -32.73 0.02 17.87
C GLY A 32 -31.91 -1.03 17.11
N VAL A 33 -31.08 -0.61 16.16
CA VAL A 33 -30.21 -1.49 15.38
C VAL A 33 -28.79 -1.41 15.93
N ASP A 34 -28.29 -2.54 16.43
CA ASP A 34 -26.89 -2.68 16.83
C ASP A 34 -26.01 -2.94 15.62
N GLY A 35 -24.85 -2.28 15.56
CA GLY A 35 -23.87 -2.45 14.49
C GLY A 35 -23.30 -1.12 14.01
N GLU A 36 -22.71 -1.17 12.82
CA GLU A 36 -22.07 -0.04 12.17
C GLU A 36 -22.49 -0.03 10.70
N VAL A 37 -22.62 1.14 10.07
CA VAL A 37 -22.94 1.19 8.64
C VAL A 37 -21.79 0.58 7.83
N ASP A 38 -22.12 -0.29 6.86
CA ASP A 38 -21.14 -0.68 5.84
C ASP A 38 -21.12 0.39 4.75
N LEU A 39 -20.15 1.31 4.79
CA LEU A 39 -20.09 2.40 3.81
C LEU A 39 -19.98 1.86 2.37
N ALA A 40 -19.39 0.68 2.15
CA ALA A 40 -19.25 0.10 0.81
C ALA A 40 -20.60 -0.26 0.16
N SER A 41 -21.66 -0.36 0.96
CA SER A 41 -23.03 -0.61 0.54
C SER A 41 -23.84 0.65 0.23
N LEU A 42 -23.28 1.84 0.46
CA LEU A 42 -24.00 3.10 0.28
C LEU A 42 -24.56 3.25 -1.13
N GLN A 43 -25.86 3.52 -1.22
CA GLN A 43 -26.53 3.92 -2.43
C GLN A 43 -27.36 5.18 -2.17
N VAL A 44 -27.28 6.13 -3.10
CA VAL A 44 -28.11 7.35 -3.08
C VAL A 44 -28.99 7.35 -4.32
N HIS A 45 -30.31 7.31 -4.15
CA HIS A 45 -31.27 7.30 -5.25
C HIS A 45 -32.09 8.58 -5.23
N ARG A 46 -32.16 9.29 -6.36
CA ARG A 46 -33.15 10.36 -6.54
C ARG A 46 -34.51 9.73 -6.80
N TYR A 47 -35.57 10.24 -6.18
CA TYR A 47 -36.93 9.73 -6.38
C TYR A 47 -37.95 10.85 -6.48
N GLU A 48 -39.09 10.56 -7.10
CA GLU A 48 -40.25 11.46 -7.16
C GLU A 48 -41.13 11.28 -5.90
N PRO A 49 -41.31 12.29 -5.05
CA PRO A 49 -42.04 12.14 -3.79
C PRO A 49 -43.48 11.66 -3.93
N ALA A 50 -44.18 12.08 -4.99
CA ALA A 50 -45.59 11.73 -5.18
C ALA A 50 -45.80 10.24 -5.51
N SER A 51 -44.87 9.62 -6.23
CA SER A 51 -44.98 8.23 -6.70
C SER A 51 -44.02 7.26 -6.00
N GLY A 52 -43.00 7.76 -5.31
CA GLY A 52 -41.89 6.95 -4.79
C GLY A 52 -40.96 6.41 -5.89
N ALA A 53 -41.18 6.76 -7.15
CA ALA A 53 -40.42 6.18 -8.27
C ALA A 53 -38.97 6.71 -8.28
N ALA A 54 -38.01 5.79 -8.21
CA ALA A 54 -36.59 6.10 -8.35
C ALA A 54 -36.25 6.52 -9.80
N GLN A 55 -35.42 7.53 -9.93
CA GLN A 55 -34.99 8.08 -11.22
C GLN A 55 -33.66 7.47 -11.64
N ARG A 56 -33.60 6.98 -12.88
CA ARG A 56 -32.38 6.40 -13.44
C ARG A 56 -31.24 7.42 -13.53
N PHE A 57 -30.01 6.92 -13.48
CA PHE A 57 -28.79 7.70 -13.68
C PHE A 57 -27.86 7.00 -14.68
N LYS A 58 -26.85 7.74 -15.18
CA LYS A 58 -25.81 7.18 -16.04
C LYS A 58 -25.05 6.08 -15.26
N PRO A 59 -24.83 4.89 -15.85
CA PRO A 59 -24.08 3.83 -15.17
C PRO A 59 -22.62 4.26 -14.94
N PHE A 60 -22.03 3.79 -13.85
CA PHE A 60 -20.61 3.99 -13.49
C PHE A 60 -20.06 2.72 -12.83
N GLU A 61 -18.74 2.60 -12.72
CA GLU A 61 -18.08 1.34 -12.34
C GLU A 61 -18.58 0.73 -11.02
N SER A 62 -18.80 1.55 -9.99
CA SER A 62 -19.29 1.06 -8.68
C SER A 62 -20.82 1.08 -8.53
N SER A 63 -21.58 1.36 -9.61
CA SER A 63 -23.05 1.32 -9.54
C SER A 63 -23.56 -0.11 -9.37
N ARG A 64 -24.36 -0.34 -8.33
CA ARG A 64 -25.05 -1.60 -8.02
C ARG A 64 -26.45 -1.64 -8.65
N SER A 65 -27.01 -0.48 -8.96
CA SER A 65 -28.34 -0.33 -9.58
C SER A 65 -28.35 0.80 -10.63
N PRO A 66 -29.32 0.81 -11.56
CA PRO A 66 -29.46 1.88 -12.55
C PRO A 66 -29.92 3.23 -11.96
N TYR A 67 -30.15 3.31 -10.65
CA TYR A 67 -30.63 4.50 -9.94
C TYR A 67 -29.55 5.18 -9.11
N ASP A 68 -28.40 4.52 -8.95
CA ASP A 68 -27.34 4.97 -8.06
C ASP A 68 -26.80 6.31 -8.52
N ARG A 69 -26.52 7.19 -7.55
CA ARG A 69 -25.70 8.37 -7.75
C ARG A 69 -24.29 8.07 -7.24
N PRO A 70 -23.23 8.50 -7.94
CA PRO A 70 -21.90 8.60 -7.38
C PRO A 70 -21.99 9.26 -6.02
N CYS A 71 -21.47 8.62 -4.99
CA CYS A 71 -21.46 9.15 -3.64
C CYS A 71 -20.21 8.70 -2.90
N ARG A 72 -19.88 9.45 -1.86
CA ARG A 72 -18.83 9.12 -0.90
C ARG A 72 -19.22 9.57 0.50
N PHE A 73 -18.59 8.99 1.50
CA PHE A 73 -18.69 9.45 2.87
C PHE A 73 -17.42 10.20 3.26
N GLU A 74 -17.58 11.32 3.96
CA GLU A 74 -16.48 12.09 4.51
C GLU A 74 -16.62 12.09 6.02
N ASP A 75 -15.85 11.24 6.69
CA ASP A 75 -15.77 11.31 8.13
C ASP A 75 -15.02 12.57 8.61
N LYS A 76 -14.97 12.71 9.93
CA LYS A 76 -14.34 13.86 10.61
C LYS A 76 -12.89 13.60 11.00
N THR A 77 -12.33 12.44 10.68
CA THR A 77 -10.99 12.04 11.10
C THR A 77 -9.90 12.73 10.27
N LEU A 78 -10.19 13.04 9.01
CA LEU A 78 -9.25 13.74 8.12
C LEU A 78 -9.69 15.18 7.82
N PRO A 79 -8.78 16.17 7.98
CA PRO A 79 -9.07 17.57 7.70
C PRO A 79 -9.34 17.84 6.21
N GLU A 80 -10.11 18.90 5.91
CA GLU A 80 -10.43 19.31 4.54
C GLU A 80 -9.19 19.75 3.75
N ASP A 81 -8.26 20.46 4.39
CA ASP A 81 -6.93 20.71 3.82
C ASP A 81 -5.99 19.55 4.19
N TYR A 82 -5.39 18.91 3.19
CA TYR A 82 -4.70 17.64 3.35
C TYR A 82 -3.26 17.82 3.83
N PRO A 83 -2.88 17.26 5.00
CA PRO A 83 -1.50 17.23 5.45
C PRO A 83 -0.70 16.21 4.63
N SER A 84 0.38 16.66 3.99
CA SER A 84 1.36 15.81 3.32
C SER A 84 2.75 16.15 3.82
N ARG A 85 3.69 15.20 3.79
CA ARG A 85 5.08 15.44 4.12
C ARG A 85 5.90 15.55 2.84
N VAL A 86 6.74 16.57 2.76
CA VAL A 86 7.61 16.77 1.59
C VAL A 86 9.06 16.78 2.06
N GLY A 87 9.81 15.77 1.63
CA GLY A 87 11.21 15.61 1.97
C GLY A 87 11.54 14.16 2.31
N ARG A 88 12.82 13.89 2.56
CA ARG A 88 13.30 12.56 2.93
C ARG A 88 13.29 12.42 4.44
N ALA A 89 12.78 11.31 4.96
CA ALA A 89 12.74 11.04 6.40
C ALA A 89 14.12 11.16 7.06
N SER A 90 15.17 10.64 6.43
CA SER A 90 16.53 10.69 7.00
C SER A 90 17.12 12.09 7.14
N TYR A 91 16.53 13.10 6.49
CA TYR A 91 16.94 14.51 6.60
C TYR A 91 16.24 15.22 7.75
N ALA A 92 15.17 14.64 8.30
CA ALA A 92 14.50 15.14 9.49
C ALA A 92 15.13 14.55 10.76
N PRO A 93 15.35 15.33 11.83
CA PRO A 93 15.94 14.83 13.07
C PRO A 93 15.17 13.69 13.73
N ASP A 94 13.86 13.65 13.56
CA ASP A 94 12.94 12.67 14.15
C ASP A 94 12.32 11.73 13.10
N GLY A 95 12.74 11.81 11.83
CA GLY A 95 12.20 11.02 10.73
C GLY A 95 10.93 11.59 10.08
N ARG A 96 10.35 12.67 10.64
CA ARG A 96 9.16 13.33 10.09
C ARG A 96 9.56 14.52 9.23
N ALA A 97 9.52 14.36 7.91
CA ALA A 97 9.74 15.47 6.97
C ALA A 97 8.71 16.60 7.19
N PRO A 98 9.05 17.87 6.82
CA PRO A 98 8.18 19.02 7.00
C PRO A 98 6.76 18.80 6.45
N LEU A 99 5.78 19.23 7.24
CA LEU A 99 4.38 19.18 6.86
C LEU A 99 4.07 20.29 5.86
N VAL A 100 3.44 19.92 4.74
CA VAL A 100 2.86 20.81 3.74
C VAL A 100 1.37 20.53 3.69
N VAL A 101 0.59 21.54 4.05
CA VAL A 101 -0.86 21.50 3.96
C VAL A 101 -1.26 21.85 2.53
N ARG A 102 -1.84 20.87 1.84
CA ARG A 102 -2.39 21.03 0.49
C ARG A 102 -3.83 21.52 0.63
N LYS A 103 -4.16 22.62 -0.03
CA LYS A 103 -5.54 23.14 -0.01
C LYS A 103 -6.48 22.11 -0.61
N ARG A 104 -7.58 21.85 0.09
CA ARG A 104 -8.58 20.85 -0.25
C ARG A 104 -8.03 19.44 -0.25
N LYS A 105 -8.98 18.52 -0.10
CA LYS A 105 -8.85 17.08 -0.05
C LYS A 105 -8.53 16.52 -1.47
N ALA A 106 -7.51 17.05 -2.16
CA ALA A 106 -7.14 16.69 -3.53
C ALA A 106 -6.26 15.43 -3.64
N ARG A 107 -5.62 15.01 -2.53
CA ARG A 107 -4.75 13.83 -2.51
C ARG A 107 -5.43 12.68 -1.80
N LEU A 108 -5.87 11.70 -2.57
CA LEU A 108 -6.12 10.31 -2.17
C LEU A 108 -7.56 9.87 -1.85
N PHE A 109 -7.75 8.60 -2.17
CA PHE A 109 -8.94 7.76 -2.19
C PHE A 109 -9.36 7.31 -0.78
N ASN A 110 -10.67 7.05 -0.60
CA ASN A 110 -11.23 6.29 0.52
C ASN A 110 -10.66 6.65 1.90
N ARG A 111 -10.97 7.89 2.28
CA ARG A 111 -10.48 8.57 3.49
C ARG A 111 -11.18 8.13 4.77
N GLU A 112 -12.13 7.21 4.68
CA GLU A 112 -13.02 6.89 5.79
C GLU A 112 -12.36 5.91 6.77
N MET A 113 -12.04 6.43 7.94
CA MET A 113 -11.54 5.77 9.14
C MET A 113 -12.65 5.53 10.18
N ASP A 114 -13.69 6.37 10.19
CA ASP A 114 -14.83 6.25 11.11
C ASP A 114 -16.17 6.43 10.37
N PRO A 115 -16.96 5.36 10.20
CA PRO A 115 -18.24 5.43 9.50
C PRO A 115 -19.40 5.96 10.38
N ALA A 116 -19.16 6.27 11.67
CA ALA A 116 -20.21 6.67 12.60
C ALA A 116 -20.76 8.07 12.32
N ASP A 117 -19.88 9.05 12.06
CA ASP A 117 -20.21 10.47 12.01
C ASP A 117 -19.43 11.22 10.93
N GLY A 118 -20.13 11.95 10.08
CA GLY A 118 -19.51 12.65 8.96
C GLY A 118 -20.52 13.27 8.02
N ALA A 119 -20.17 13.33 6.75
CA ALA A 119 -21.04 13.83 5.70
C ALA A 119 -21.15 12.87 4.53
N LEU A 120 -22.38 12.64 4.08
CA LEU A 120 -22.61 12.02 2.78
C LEU A 120 -22.54 13.08 1.69
N VAL A 121 -21.73 12.81 0.67
CA VAL A 121 -21.52 13.69 -0.49
C VAL A 121 -21.90 12.92 -1.75
N TRP A 122 -22.67 13.51 -2.66
CA TRP A 122 -23.11 12.83 -3.88
C TRP A 122 -23.32 13.77 -5.06
N VAL A 123 -23.31 13.19 -6.27
CA VAL A 123 -23.66 13.92 -7.49
C VAL A 123 -25.16 14.23 -7.47
N HIS A 124 -25.46 15.51 -7.49
CA HIS A 124 -26.81 16.05 -7.53
C HIS A 124 -27.19 16.44 -8.96
N THR A 125 -28.39 16.07 -9.39
CA THR A 125 -29.00 16.65 -10.58
C THR A 125 -30.21 17.50 -10.20
N GLN A 126 -30.26 18.72 -10.70
CA GLN A 126 -31.38 19.62 -10.57
C GLN A 126 -32.09 19.77 -11.91
N ASP A 127 -33.42 19.66 -11.89
CA ASP A 127 -34.27 19.97 -13.05
C ASP A 127 -35.15 21.17 -12.71
N GLY A 128 -34.99 22.26 -13.46
CA GLY A 128 -35.72 23.51 -13.24
C GLY A 128 -35.49 24.06 -11.83
N ASN A 129 -36.58 24.48 -11.19
CA ASN A 129 -36.57 25.17 -9.90
C ASN A 129 -37.28 24.39 -8.79
N GLN A 130 -37.41 23.07 -8.93
CA GLN A 130 -38.07 22.23 -7.93
C GLN A 130 -37.03 21.53 -7.04
N PRO A 131 -37.34 21.32 -5.75
CA PRO A 131 -36.46 20.56 -4.88
C PRO A 131 -36.30 19.10 -5.33
N SER A 132 -35.07 18.59 -5.27
CA SER A 132 -34.78 17.18 -5.53
C SER A 132 -34.83 16.36 -4.24
N HIS A 133 -35.37 15.15 -4.33
CA HIS A 133 -35.53 14.25 -3.18
C HIS A 133 -34.71 12.98 -3.36
N TYR A 134 -34.04 12.56 -2.29
CA TYR A 134 -33.10 11.44 -2.29
C TYR A 134 -33.38 10.46 -1.16
N ALA A 135 -33.26 9.18 -1.44
CA ALA A 135 -33.25 8.09 -0.48
C ALA A 135 -31.81 7.54 -0.35
N ILE A 136 -31.42 7.19 0.88
CA ILE A 136 -30.13 6.52 1.15
C ILE A 136 -30.43 5.08 1.54
N TYR A 137 -29.67 4.15 0.96
CA TYR A 137 -29.67 2.75 1.32
C TYR A 137 -28.26 2.34 1.74
N PHE A 138 -28.18 1.46 2.73
CA PHE A 138 -26.95 0.84 3.21
C PHE A 138 -27.29 -0.43 4.00
N ASP A 139 -26.33 -1.33 4.04
CA ASP A 139 -26.28 -2.52 4.88
C ASP A 139 -25.67 -2.16 6.26
N VAL A 140 -26.01 -2.94 7.28
CA VAL A 140 -25.42 -2.82 8.62
C VAL A 140 -24.42 -3.96 8.81
N ALA A 141 -23.17 -3.60 9.08
CA ALA A 141 -22.11 -4.53 9.36
C ALA A 141 -22.34 -5.23 10.71
N PRO A 142 -22.18 -6.56 10.78
CA PRO A 142 -22.52 -7.35 11.97
C PRO A 142 -21.57 -7.13 13.16
N ARG A 143 -20.41 -6.50 12.93
CA ARG A 143 -19.42 -6.13 13.93
C ARG A 143 -18.72 -4.83 13.51
N LYS A 144 -18.25 -4.08 14.50
CA LYS A 144 -17.45 -2.87 14.27
C LYS A 144 -16.21 -3.19 13.42
N GLY A 145 -15.92 -2.34 12.44
CA GLY A 145 -14.78 -2.50 11.53
C GLY A 145 -14.98 -3.51 10.40
N ALA A 146 -16.10 -4.24 10.37
CA ALA A 146 -16.41 -5.19 9.28
C ALA A 146 -16.92 -4.50 8.00
N GLY A 147 -17.38 -3.25 8.10
CA GLY A 147 -17.75 -2.44 6.94
C GLY A 147 -16.55 -2.08 6.04
N GLY A 148 -16.82 -1.80 4.77
CA GLY A 148 -15.86 -1.27 3.80
C GLY A 148 -15.90 0.26 3.68
N PRO A 149 -14.98 0.88 2.92
CA PRO A 149 -15.04 2.31 2.57
C PRO A 149 -16.18 2.59 1.60
N SER A 150 -16.58 3.85 1.44
CA SER A 150 -17.66 4.18 0.52
C SER A 150 -17.29 3.90 -0.95
N PRO A 151 -18.25 3.75 -1.88
CA PRO A 151 -17.96 3.41 -3.28
C PRO A 151 -17.19 4.47 -4.08
N ALA A 152 -17.00 5.67 -3.48
CA ALA A 152 -16.30 6.88 -3.93
C ALA A 152 -15.77 6.87 -5.37
N PRO A 153 -16.64 6.97 -6.40
CA PRO A 153 -16.16 6.64 -7.73
C PRO A 153 -15.52 7.79 -8.50
N TRP A 154 -15.80 9.06 -8.17
CA TRP A 154 -15.31 10.21 -8.96
C TRP A 154 -15.38 11.59 -8.24
N ILE A 155 -16.02 11.73 -7.07
CA ILE A 155 -16.32 13.07 -6.52
C ILE A 155 -15.10 13.59 -5.75
N GLY A 156 -14.37 14.50 -6.39
CA GLY A 156 -13.14 15.10 -5.85
C GLY A 156 -11.88 14.29 -6.14
N ASP A 157 -11.99 13.25 -6.98
CA ASP A 157 -10.91 12.29 -7.27
C ASP A 157 -10.33 12.60 -8.66
N ILE A 158 -9.58 13.70 -8.76
CA ILE A 158 -8.98 14.17 -10.03
C ILE A 158 -7.85 13.25 -10.53
N ASP A 159 -7.34 12.34 -9.70
CA ASP A 159 -6.15 11.55 -10.02
C ASP A 159 -6.39 10.28 -10.85
N VAL A 160 -7.62 10.03 -11.32
CA VAL A 160 -7.87 8.95 -12.26
C VAL A 160 -8.74 9.45 -13.40
N LEU A 161 -8.11 10.06 -14.41
CA LEU A 161 -8.69 10.05 -15.75
C LEU A 161 -8.98 8.57 -16.08
N ARG A 162 -10.15 8.24 -16.63
CA ARG A 162 -10.47 6.86 -17.05
C ARG A 162 -10.69 6.80 -18.55
N ARG A 163 -10.35 5.66 -19.14
CA ARG A 163 -10.77 5.33 -20.50
C ARG A 163 -12.30 5.28 -20.53
N ALA A 164 -12.90 5.53 -21.70
CA ALA A 164 -14.35 5.40 -21.88
C ALA A 164 -14.91 4.02 -21.48
N ALA A 165 -14.06 2.99 -21.48
CA ALA A 165 -14.37 1.64 -21.01
C ALA A 165 -14.31 1.46 -19.47
N GLY A 166 -14.10 2.53 -18.70
CA GLY A 166 -14.06 2.52 -17.23
C GLY A 166 -12.67 2.32 -16.63
N GLN A 167 -11.68 1.85 -17.39
CA GLN A 167 -10.33 1.57 -16.87
C GLN A 167 -9.60 2.84 -16.41
N PRO A 168 -8.90 2.81 -15.26
CA PRO A 168 -8.01 3.90 -14.85
C PRO A 168 -6.91 4.19 -15.90
N LEU A 169 -6.67 5.47 -16.21
CA LEU A 169 -5.54 5.94 -17.04
C LEU A 169 -4.25 6.10 -16.23
N SER A 170 -4.37 6.18 -14.91
CA SER A 170 -3.29 6.31 -13.94
C SER A 170 -3.52 5.32 -12.79
N GLY A 171 -2.43 4.85 -12.19
CA GLY A 171 -2.43 4.00 -11.00
C GLY A 171 -1.24 4.35 -10.13
N GLN A 172 -1.10 3.69 -8.99
CA GLN A 172 0.03 3.96 -8.09
C GLN A 172 1.33 3.45 -8.73
N ALA A 173 2.31 4.34 -8.87
CA ALA A 173 3.67 3.96 -9.22
C ALA A 173 4.41 3.42 -7.98
N HIS A 174 5.29 2.44 -8.20
CA HIS A 174 6.16 1.84 -7.18
C HIS A 174 5.43 1.30 -5.94
N ILE A 175 4.43 0.44 -6.17
CA ILE A 175 3.67 -0.22 -5.10
C ILE A 175 4.50 -1.30 -4.43
N MET A 176 4.75 -1.14 -3.13
CA MET A 176 5.43 -2.15 -2.30
C MET A 176 4.45 -2.74 -1.31
N THR A 177 4.18 -4.03 -1.42
CA THR A 177 3.18 -4.68 -0.55
C THR A 177 3.84 -5.47 0.57
N ALA A 178 3.24 -5.40 1.75
CA ALA A 178 3.27 -6.43 2.75
C ALA A 178 1.91 -7.16 2.77
N VAL A 179 1.93 -8.43 3.16
CA VAL A 179 0.73 -9.25 3.31
C VAL A 179 0.62 -9.65 4.76
N ALA A 180 -0.48 -9.31 5.41
CA ALA A 180 -0.72 -9.61 6.81
C ALA A 180 -2.21 -9.55 7.12
N ASP A 181 -2.69 -10.35 8.07
CA ASP A 181 -4.01 -10.16 8.67
C ASP A 181 -3.91 -8.96 9.64
N LEU A 182 -4.32 -7.75 9.21
CA LEU A 182 -4.12 -6.54 10.00
C LEU A 182 -5.24 -6.32 11.04
N ASN A 183 -6.43 -6.85 10.77
CA ASN A 183 -7.64 -6.65 11.58
C ASN A 183 -8.10 -7.91 12.34
N GLY A 184 -7.32 -8.99 12.33
CA GLY A 184 -7.61 -10.20 13.08
C GLY A 184 -8.82 -10.99 12.57
N ASP A 185 -9.27 -10.76 11.34
CA ASP A 185 -10.41 -11.49 10.76
C ASP A 185 -10.01 -12.85 10.15
N GLY A 186 -8.71 -13.19 10.19
CA GLY A 186 -8.16 -14.43 9.68
C GLY A 186 -7.98 -14.44 8.16
N LEU A 187 -8.20 -13.31 7.48
CA LEU A 187 -7.92 -13.13 6.07
C LEU A 187 -6.66 -12.28 5.89
N PHE A 188 -5.81 -12.66 4.94
CA PHE A 188 -4.65 -11.84 4.61
C PHE A 188 -5.08 -10.58 3.87
N ASP A 189 -4.76 -9.42 4.43
CA ASP A 189 -4.90 -8.11 3.83
C ASP A 189 -3.64 -7.72 3.07
N LEU A 190 -3.75 -6.68 2.25
CA LEU A 190 -2.57 -6.02 1.66
C LEU A 190 -2.31 -4.69 2.34
N VAL A 191 -1.07 -4.46 2.74
CA VAL A 191 -0.58 -3.15 3.17
C VAL A 191 0.41 -2.66 2.12
N ALA A 192 0.02 -1.64 1.36
CA ALA A 192 0.77 -1.11 0.24
C ALA A 192 1.44 0.22 0.62
N GLY A 193 2.73 0.34 0.33
CA GLY A 193 3.42 1.62 0.26
C GLY A 193 3.37 2.20 -1.14
N ALA A 194 3.36 3.53 -1.22
CA ALA A 194 3.29 4.31 -2.44
C ALA A 194 4.52 5.22 -2.63
N GLU A 195 4.73 5.68 -3.86
CA GLU A 195 5.81 6.60 -4.21
C GLU A 195 5.87 7.86 -3.35
N LYS A 196 4.72 8.44 -2.97
CA LYS A 196 4.66 9.67 -2.15
C LYS A 196 4.76 9.40 -0.65
N GLY A 197 5.11 8.18 -0.26
CA GLY A 197 5.35 7.82 1.14
C GLY A 197 4.11 7.40 1.92
N ASP A 198 2.91 7.50 1.33
CA ASP A 198 1.66 7.04 1.95
C ASP A 198 1.69 5.52 2.21
N VAL A 199 1.05 5.08 3.30
CA VAL A 199 0.81 3.66 3.58
C VAL A 199 -0.69 3.38 3.54
N ILE A 200 -1.10 2.40 2.75
CA ILE A 200 -2.48 2.15 2.37
C ILE A 200 -2.83 0.70 2.67
N TRP A 201 -3.94 0.49 3.36
CA TRP A 201 -4.48 -0.81 3.71
C TRP A 201 -5.63 -1.21 2.79
N PHE A 202 -5.58 -2.42 2.27
CA PHE A 202 -6.62 -3.04 1.45
C PHE A 202 -7.15 -4.26 2.21
N PRO A 203 -8.24 -4.11 2.98
CA PRO A 203 -8.81 -5.22 3.72
C PRO A 203 -9.39 -6.28 2.78
N ASN A 204 -9.07 -7.53 3.03
CA ASN A 204 -9.62 -8.65 2.29
C ASN A 204 -11.02 -9.00 2.83
N ARG A 205 -12.03 -8.91 1.97
CA ARG A 205 -13.42 -9.28 2.29
C ARG A 205 -13.91 -10.53 1.54
N GLY A 206 -12.96 -11.28 1.00
CA GLY A 206 -13.22 -12.51 0.28
C GLY A 206 -13.14 -13.71 1.21
N ARG A 207 -12.32 -14.67 0.82
CA ARG A 207 -11.99 -15.87 1.59
C ARG A 207 -10.54 -16.27 1.29
N PRO A 208 -9.94 -17.20 2.04
CA PRO A 208 -8.61 -17.72 1.73
C PRO A 208 -8.51 -18.17 0.26
N GLY A 209 -7.44 -17.80 -0.42
CA GLY A 209 -7.16 -18.13 -1.82
C GLY A 209 -8.00 -17.39 -2.86
N ALA A 210 -9.01 -16.62 -2.43
CA ALA A 210 -9.87 -15.83 -3.32
C ALA A 210 -10.22 -14.50 -2.64
N PRO A 211 -9.26 -13.56 -2.54
CA PRO A 211 -9.51 -12.31 -1.86
C PRO A 211 -10.54 -11.48 -2.62
N LYS A 212 -11.19 -10.58 -1.88
CA LYS A 212 -12.03 -9.55 -2.47
C LYS A 212 -11.71 -8.21 -1.82
N PHE A 213 -10.91 -7.40 -2.50
CA PHE A 213 -10.66 -6.03 -2.08
C PHE A 213 -11.80 -5.17 -2.61
N VAL A 214 -12.62 -4.63 -1.70
CA VAL A 214 -13.77 -3.77 -2.06
C VAL A 214 -13.44 -2.28 -1.99
N GLY A 215 -12.22 -1.95 -1.54
CA GLY A 215 -11.68 -0.62 -1.44
C GLY A 215 -10.36 -0.63 -0.66
N CYS A 216 -9.88 0.55 -0.29
CA CYS A 216 -8.65 0.75 0.47
C CYS A 216 -8.83 1.86 1.50
N ARG A 217 -7.89 2.03 2.43
CA ARG A 217 -7.85 3.13 3.39
C ARG A 217 -6.40 3.56 3.62
N ILE A 218 -6.15 4.85 3.77
CA ILE A 218 -4.82 5.29 4.23
C ILE A 218 -4.70 4.97 5.73
N LEU A 219 -3.57 4.40 6.13
CA LEU A 219 -3.27 4.25 7.55
C LEU A 219 -2.89 5.60 8.14
N THR A 220 -3.38 5.88 9.34
CA THR A 220 -3.14 7.13 10.06
C THR A 220 -2.39 6.88 11.36
N ASP A 221 -1.61 7.87 11.78
CA ASP A 221 -1.05 8.00 13.12
C ASP A 221 -1.68 9.17 13.89
N GLU A 222 -1.11 9.54 15.04
CA GLU A 222 -1.59 10.63 15.89
C GLU A 222 -1.57 12.02 15.23
N LEU A 223 -0.89 12.19 14.09
CA LEU A 223 -0.81 13.43 13.31
C LEU A 223 -1.57 13.37 11.98
N GLY A 224 -2.31 12.29 11.71
CA GLY A 224 -3.07 12.09 10.48
C GLY A 224 -2.46 11.01 9.58
N PRO A 225 -2.55 11.13 8.24
CA PRO A 225 -2.01 10.14 7.31
C PRO A 225 -0.55 9.78 7.58
N ILE A 226 -0.25 8.48 7.59
CA ILE A 226 1.13 7.98 7.62
C ILE A 226 1.76 8.29 6.27
N ASP A 227 2.78 9.13 6.31
CA ASP A 227 3.52 9.61 5.15
C ASP A 227 5.01 9.63 5.51
N VAL A 228 5.82 8.82 4.82
CA VAL A 228 7.28 8.74 5.02
C VAL A 228 8.07 9.64 4.06
N GLY A 229 7.38 10.51 3.32
CA GLY A 229 7.90 11.45 2.34
C GLY A 229 7.98 10.86 0.93
N PHE A 230 8.77 9.79 0.75
CA PHE A 230 8.89 9.12 -0.55
C PHE A 230 9.19 7.63 -0.40
N TYR A 231 8.61 6.82 -1.29
CA TYR A 231 8.82 5.38 -1.44
C TYR A 231 8.67 4.59 -0.14
N SER A 232 7.44 4.54 0.41
CA SER A 232 7.15 3.67 1.55
C SER A 232 7.25 2.20 1.16
N SER A 233 7.87 1.41 2.02
CA SER A 233 7.98 -0.04 1.92
C SER A 233 7.58 -0.66 3.26
N PRO A 234 6.27 -0.85 3.50
CA PRO A 234 5.76 -1.32 4.79
C PRO A 234 6.13 -2.79 5.05
N PHE A 235 6.31 -3.17 6.29
CA PHE A 235 6.38 -4.55 6.76
C PHE A 235 5.60 -4.61 8.07
N VAL A 236 4.80 -5.67 8.24
CA VAL A 236 3.93 -5.84 9.40
C VAL A 236 4.50 -6.94 10.27
N TYR A 237 4.77 -6.63 11.53
CA TYR A 237 5.37 -7.56 12.48
C TYR A 237 5.06 -7.15 13.92
N ASP A 238 4.93 -8.09 14.85
CA ASP A 238 4.85 -7.78 16.29
C ASP A 238 6.25 -7.41 16.81
N TRP A 239 6.63 -6.15 16.59
CA TRP A 239 8.00 -5.69 16.77
C TRP A 239 8.42 -5.72 18.24
N ASP A 240 7.58 -5.21 19.14
CA ASP A 240 7.87 -5.16 20.57
C ASP A 240 7.32 -6.34 21.38
N ALA A 241 6.82 -7.38 20.70
CA ALA A 241 6.36 -8.63 21.30
C ALA A 241 5.19 -8.45 22.28
N ASP A 242 4.29 -7.50 22.00
CA ASP A 242 3.08 -7.26 22.77
C ASP A 242 1.84 -8.00 22.22
N GLY A 243 2.01 -8.75 21.13
CA GLY A 243 0.97 -9.54 20.48
C GLY A 243 0.14 -8.75 19.46
N LEU A 244 0.46 -7.47 19.20
CA LEU A 244 -0.20 -6.64 18.20
C LEU A 244 0.70 -6.42 16.98
N PRO A 245 0.15 -6.42 15.75
CA PRO A 245 0.94 -6.15 14.56
C PRO A 245 1.33 -4.67 14.49
N ASP A 246 2.62 -4.38 14.53
CA ASP A 246 3.21 -3.06 14.28
C ASP A 246 3.53 -2.85 12.80
N LEU A 247 3.81 -1.59 12.45
CA LEU A 247 4.22 -1.20 11.10
C LEU A 247 5.67 -0.70 11.10
N LEU A 248 6.53 -1.39 10.37
CA LEU A 248 7.89 -0.97 10.05
C LEU A 248 7.95 -0.52 8.59
N VAL A 249 8.31 0.72 8.31
CA VAL A 249 8.27 1.28 6.95
C VAL A 249 9.67 1.67 6.53
N GLY A 250 10.24 0.92 5.59
CA GLY A 250 11.38 1.37 4.82
C GLY A 250 10.97 2.59 3.98
N THR A 251 11.87 3.55 3.82
CA THR A 251 11.57 4.80 3.10
C THR A 251 12.73 5.14 2.19
N SER A 252 12.50 6.10 1.29
CA SER A 252 13.60 6.67 0.56
C SER A 252 14.69 7.18 1.50
N SER A 253 15.95 6.94 1.16
CA SER A 253 17.13 7.33 1.94
C SER A 253 17.45 6.43 3.14
N ASN A 254 17.20 5.12 3.00
CA ASN A 254 17.89 4.03 3.70
C ASN A 254 17.63 3.89 5.20
N VAL A 255 16.54 4.46 5.70
CA VAL A 255 16.12 4.34 7.09
C VAL A 255 14.84 3.54 7.19
N ILE A 256 14.59 2.94 8.36
CA ILE A 256 13.33 2.28 8.67
C ILE A 256 12.68 3.05 9.82
N LEU A 257 11.41 3.39 9.63
CA LEU A 257 10.58 4.07 10.62
C LEU A 257 9.61 3.08 11.26
N TRP A 258 9.27 3.29 12.53
CA TRP A 258 8.36 2.42 13.29
C TRP A 258 7.11 3.16 13.75
N TRP A 259 5.96 2.53 13.53
CA TRP A 259 4.70 2.85 14.20
C TRP A 259 4.24 1.65 15.01
N LYS A 260 4.08 1.87 16.32
CA LYS A 260 3.52 0.89 17.23
C LYS A 260 2.00 0.86 17.11
N ASN A 261 1.40 -0.31 17.06
CA ASN A 261 -0.03 -0.48 17.25
C ASN A 261 -0.38 -0.34 18.73
N THR A 262 -1.07 0.74 19.07
CA THR A 262 -1.58 1.06 20.41
C THR A 262 -3.10 0.85 20.53
N GLY A 263 -3.71 0.30 19.47
CA GLY A 263 -5.11 -0.07 19.43
C GLY A 263 -5.32 -1.49 19.95
N ASP A 264 -6.12 -2.26 19.23
CA ASP A 264 -6.31 -3.68 19.49
C ASP A 264 -6.17 -4.49 18.19
N ARG A 265 -6.25 -5.82 18.32
CA ARG A 265 -6.08 -6.75 17.20
C ARG A 265 -7.09 -6.52 16.06
N THR A 266 -8.28 -6.05 16.39
CA THR A 266 -9.40 -5.86 15.46
C THR A 266 -9.52 -4.45 14.90
N ASN A 267 -8.97 -3.48 15.61
CA ASN A 267 -8.97 -2.08 15.24
C ASN A 267 -7.60 -1.46 15.53
N PRO A 268 -6.62 -1.68 14.64
CA PRO A 268 -5.27 -1.18 14.83
C PRO A 268 -5.25 0.35 14.88
N ARG A 269 -4.44 0.91 15.78
CA ARG A 269 -4.18 2.35 15.89
C ARG A 269 -2.70 2.58 15.97
N PHE A 270 -2.14 3.30 15.01
CA PHE A 270 -0.70 3.47 14.92
C PHE A 270 -0.22 4.71 15.68
N THR A 271 0.88 4.57 16.42
CA THR A 271 1.56 5.67 17.10
C THR A 271 3.01 5.68 16.69
N TYR A 272 3.49 6.82 16.20
CA TYR A 272 4.86 6.94 15.71
C TYR A 272 5.91 6.79 16.82
N LYS A 273 6.97 6.03 16.53
CA LYS A 273 8.09 5.78 17.46
C LYS A 273 9.44 6.27 16.96
N GLY A 274 9.53 6.77 15.72
CA GLY A 274 10.77 7.29 15.16
C GLY A 274 11.53 6.26 14.33
N PHE A 275 12.84 6.48 14.23
CA PHE A 275 13.75 5.57 13.55
C PHE A 275 13.94 4.27 14.34
N LEU A 276 14.02 3.14 13.62
CA LEU A 276 14.67 1.96 14.20
C LEU A 276 16.12 2.26 14.49
N GLN A 277 16.66 1.60 15.52
CA GLN A 277 18.04 1.77 15.97
C GLN A 277 18.81 0.47 15.84
N ALA A 278 20.09 0.58 15.48
CA ALA A 278 21.06 -0.49 15.52
C ALA A 278 22.39 0.07 16.05
N ASP A 279 23.08 -0.67 16.91
CA ASP A 279 24.36 -0.24 17.51
C ASP A 279 24.31 1.15 18.19
N GLY A 280 23.18 1.47 18.84
CA GLY A 280 22.98 2.75 19.56
C GLY A 280 22.85 3.99 18.65
N ARG A 281 22.62 3.80 17.35
CA ARG A 281 22.35 4.86 16.38
C ARG A 281 21.16 4.49 15.51
N ARG A 282 20.64 5.45 14.73
CA ARG A 282 19.60 5.15 13.73
C ARG A 282 20.09 4.06 12.76
N LEU A 283 19.23 3.10 12.49
CA LEU A 283 19.48 2.08 11.47
C LEU A 283 19.51 2.77 10.11
N GLU A 284 20.66 2.68 9.45
CA GLU A 284 20.88 3.14 8.10
C GLU A 284 21.51 2.03 7.27
N VAL A 285 20.88 1.72 6.14
CA VAL A 285 21.48 0.83 5.15
C VAL A 285 22.74 1.51 4.58
N PRO A 286 23.91 0.86 4.60
CA PRO A 286 25.15 1.47 4.16
C PRO A 286 25.09 2.01 2.73
N GLU A 287 25.53 3.26 2.57
CA GLU A 287 25.80 3.88 1.28
C GLU A 287 27.16 3.38 0.76
N GLY A 288 27.17 2.48 -0.23
CA GLY A 288 28.39 1.97 -0.88
C GLY A 288 28.42 2.24 -2.38
N PRO A 289 29.59 2.24 -3.04
CA PRO A 289 29.64 2.28 -4.50
C PRO A 289 28.97 1.02 -5.04
N ALA A 290 27.92 1.18 -5.84
CA ALA A 290 27.33 0.07 -6.57
C ALA A 290 28.35 -0.48 -7.57
N PRO A 291 28.78 -1.75 -7.46
CA PRO A 291 29.82 -2.33 -8.32
C PRO A 291 29.52 -2.19 -9.82
N GLU A 292 28.24 -2.16 -10.19
CA GLU A 292 27.68 -2.11 -11.55
C GLU A 292 27.60 -0.68 -12.11
N VAL A 293 27.67 0.35 -11.24
CA VAL A 293 27.52 1.74 -11.66
C VAL A 293 28.85 2.25 -12.24
N LYS A 294 29.12 1.83 -13.48
CA LYS A 294 30.01 2.51 -14.44
C LYS A 294 29.19 3.24 -15.52
N VAL A 295 27.99 3.74 -15.19
CA VAL A 295 27.08 4.36 -16.16
C VAL A 295 27.10 5.88 -16.04
N GLN A 296 27.67 6.49 -17.05
CA GLN A 296 27.55 7.92 -17.37
C GLN A 296 26.14 8.14 -17.95
N LEU A 297 25.17 8.48 -17.11
CA LEU A 297 23.89 9.02 -17.58
C LEU A 297 24.17 10.40 -18.19
N GLY A 298 23.72 10.62 -19.43
CA GLY A 298 24.11 11.73 -20.34
C GLY A 298 23.82 13.15 -19.85
N GLY A 299 24.59 13.60 -18.86
CA GLY A 299 24.46 14.90 -18.21
C GLY A 299 24.55 14.70 -16.70
N THR A 300 25.56 15.30 -16.09
CA THR A 300 25.88 15.35 -14.64
C THR A 300 24.91 14.62 -13.73
N VAL A 301 25.32 13.47 -13.17
CA VAL A 301 24.60 12.86 -12.05
C VAL A 301 24.61 13.89 -10.91
N ALA A 302 23.45 14.48 -10.64
CA ALA A 302 23.32 15.43 -9.55
C ALA A 302 23.66 14.70 -8.23
N ALA A 303 24.48 15.35 -7.41
CA ALA A 303 24.64 14.95 -6.03
C ALA A 303 23.25 15.03 -5.35
N SER A 304 22.67 13.90 -4.95
CA SER A 304 21.39 13.90 -4.23
C SER A 304 21.51 14.40 -2.77
N THR A 305 22.73 14.76 -2.35
CA THR A 305 23.02 15.62 -1.20
C THR A 305 24.13 16.60 -1.52
N PRO A 306 23.97 17.88 -1.13
CA PRO A 306 25.05 18.85 -1.22
C PRO A 306 26.34 18.31 -0.58
N GLY A 307 27.41 18.17 -1.38
CA GLY A 307 28.72 17.72 -0.91
C GLY A 307 29.04 16.22 -1.03
N LYS A 308 28.18 15.38 -1.64
CA LYS A 308 28.47 13.96 -1.91
C LYS A 308 28.62 13.66 -3.41
N PRO A 309 29.60 12.85 -3.86
CA PRO A 309 29.72 12.45 -5.25
C PRO A 309 28.49 11.69 -5.78
N ALA A 310 28.23 11.87 -7.07
CA ALA A 310 27.32 11.08 -7.88
C ALA A 310 27.50 9.55 -7.71
N GLY A 311 26.41 8.79 -7.61
CA GLY A 311 26.45 7.32 -7.62
C GLY A 311 26.85 6.65 -6.30
N GLN A 312 26.86 7.40 -5.20
CA GLN A 312 27.24 6.89 -3.87
C GLN A 312 26.06 6.64 -2.93
N ARG A 313 24.83 6.53 -3.44
CA ARG A 313 23.65 6.45 -2.59
C ARG A 313 22.73 5.33 -2.98
N ASP A 314 22.36 4.56 -1.97
CA ASP A 314 21.19 3.72 -2.05
C ASP A 314 19.94 4.57 -1.77
N TYR A 315 18.81 4.23 -2.38
CA TYR A 315 17.66 5.13 -2.48
C TYR A 315 16.47 4.69 -1.66
N PHE A 316 16.34 3.40 -1.40
CA PHE A 316 15.11 2.79 -0.91
C PHE A 316 15.46 1.43 -0.34
N ASN A 317 14.95 1.13 0.84
CA ASN A 317 15.22 -0.15 1.47
C ASN A 317 13.93 -0.88 1.81
N GLN A 318 13.96 -2.19 1.62
CA GLN A 318 12.80 -3.06 1.82
C GLN A 318 13.11 -4.00 2.97
N PRO A 319 12.51 -3.77 4.16
CA PRO A 319 12.71 -4.66 5.28
C PRO A 319 11.93 -5.96 5.13
N TRP A 320 12.57 -7.03 5.57
CA TRP A 320 11.98 -8.28 6.02
C TRP A 320 12.38 -8.47 7.49
N VAL A 321 11.43 -8.92 8.30
CA VAL A 321 11.64 -9.18 9.72
C VAL A 321 11.27 -10.64 10.01
N GLY A 322 12.14 -11.33 10.73
CA GLY A 322 11.92 -12.70 11.15
C GLY A 322 13.18 -13.31 11.75
N ASP A 323 13.07 -14.51 12.30
CA ASP A 323 14.18 -15.20 12.96
C ASP A 323 15.15 -15.82 11.93
N TRP A 324 16.05 -14.98 11.39
CA TRP A 324 16.95 -15.37 10.30
C TRP A 324 17.92 -16.48 10.72
N ASN A 325 18.36 -16.45 11.97
CA ASN A 325 19.41 -17.31 12.48
C ASN A 325 18.88 -18.45 13.40
N GLY A 326 17.59 -18.46 13.73
CA GLY A 326 16.97 -19.49 14.56
C GLY A 326 17.26 -19.36 16.05
N ASP A 327 17.52 -18.16 16.55
CA ASP A 327 17.74 -17.88 17.98
C ASP A 327 16.45 -17.48 18.73
N GLY A 328 15.31 -17.43 18.02
CA GLY A 328 14.02 -17.02 18.55
C GLY A 328 13.82 -15.52 18.64
N LEU A 329 14.74 -14.70 18.12
CA LEU A 329 14.62 -13.25 18.07
C LEU A 329 14.39 -12.76 16.63
N PRO A 330 13.61 -11.68 16.43
CA PRO A 330 13.37 -11.16 15.09
C PRO A 330 14.58 -10.37 14.59
N ASP A 331 15.21 -10.87 13.55
CA ASP A 331 16.27 -10.18 12.81
C ASP A 331 15.68 -9.29 11.71
N ILE A 332 16.49 -8.38 11.17
CA ILE A 332 16.14 -7.61 9.96
C ILE A 332 17.07 -7.98 8.82
N LEU A 333 16.48 -8.38 7.70
CA LEU A 333 17.11 -8.33 6.38
C LEU A 333 16.54 -7.14 5.63
N THR A 334 17.39 -6.24 5.13
CA THR A 334 16.92 -5.09 4.36
C THR A 334 17.72 -4.93 3.08
N GLY A 335 17.00 -4.89 1.96
CA GLY A 335 17.63 -4.78 0.65
C GLY A 335 18.01 -3.34 0.31
N GLY A 336 19.04 -3.20 -0.52
CA GLY A 336 19.45 -1.97 -1.17
C GLY A 336 18.89 -1.87 -2.59
N TYR A 337 18.34 -0.71 -2.94
CA TYR A 337 17.81 -0.39 -4.26
C TYR A 337 18.88 -0.29 -5.34
N ILE A 338 19.92 0.50 -5.12
CA ILE A 338 20.96 0.74 -6.13
C ILE A 338 22.10 -0.24 -5.99
N THR A 339 22.41 -0.65 -4.76
CA THR A 339 23.51 -1.59 -4.51
C THR A 339 23.15 -3.02 -4.87
N GLY A 340 21.87 -3.37 -4.90
CA GLY A 340 21.42 -4.76 -5.07
C GLY A 340 21.80 -5.68 -3.91
N LEU A 341 22.45 -5.16 -2.86
CA LEU A 341 22.90 -5.93 -1.71
C LEU A 341 21.75 -6.10 -0.71
N ILE A 342 21.81 -7.18 0.07
CA ILE A 342 20.90 -7.40 1.19
C ILE A 342 21.73 -7.32 2.47
N PHE A 343 21.33 -6.45 3.40
CA PHE A 343 22.04 -6.20 4.65
C PHE A 343 21.35 -6.86 5.83
N TYR A 344 22.14 -7.47 6.70
CA TYR A 344 21.69 -8.20 7.88
C TYR A 344 21.97 -7.41 9.16
N TYR A 345 20.91 -7.22 9.94
CA TYR A 345 20.95 -6.68 11.30
C TYR A 345 20.41 -7.76 12.24
N GLN A 346 21.30 -8.28 13.09
CA GLN A 346 20.99 -9.33 14.05
C GLN A 346 20.41 -8.73 15.33
N THR A 347 19.37 -9.32 15.87
CA THR A 347 18.88 -9.01 17.20
C THR A 347 19.69 -9.76 18.25
N THR A 348 20.24 -9.02 19.21
CA THR A 348 21.10 -9.58 20.28
C THR A 348 20.37 -9.72 21.62
N GLY A 349 19.13 -9.24 21.69
CA GLY A 349 18.26 -9.24 22.85
C GLY A 349 17.07 -8.31 22.64
N ARG A 350 16.26 -8.15 23.67
CA ARG A 350 15.17 -7.15 23.72
C ARG A 350 15.39 -6.19 24.88
N ASP A 351 14.93 -4.96 24.73
CA ASP A 351 14.92 -3.98 25.82
C ASP A 351 13.75 -4.23 26.81
N ALA A 352 13.60 -3.35 27.79
CA ALA A 352 12.57 -3.47 28.83
C ALA A 352 11.13 -3.30 28.28
N GLN A 353 10.97 -2.76 27.07
CA GLN A 353 9.71 -2.60 26.37
C GLN A 353 9.46 -3.75 25.38
N GLY A 354 10.36 -4.73 25.29
CA GLY A 354 10.28 -5.83 24.35
C GLY A 354 10.84 -5.49 22.96
N VAL A 355 11.39 -4.29 22.74
CA VAL A 355 11.92 -3.87 21.44
C VAL A 355 13.26 -4.56 21.15
N PRO A 356 13.48 -5.11 19.95
CA PRO A 356 14.74 -5.73 19.54
C PRO A 356 15.96 -4.78 19.61
N ILE A 357 17.07 -5.27 20.16
CA ILE A 357 18.36 -4.59 20.18
C ILE A 357 19.21 -5.10 19.02
N LEU A 358 19.24 -4.31 17.95
CA LEU A 358 19.88 -4.68 16.68
C LEU A 358 21.39 -4.37 16.66
N HIS A 359 22.13 -5.27 16.03
CA HIS A 359 23.55 -5.18 15.71
C HIS A 359 23.75 -5.34 14.20
N TYR A 360 24.48 -4.43 13.55
CA TYR A 360 24.78 -4.55 12.12
C TYR A 360 25.84 -5.62 11.87
N VAL A 361 25.48 -6.67 11.11
CA VAL A 361 26.39 -7.78 10.79
C VAL A 361 27.13 -7.53 9.48
N GLY A 362 26.43 -7.15 8.41
CA GLY A 362 27.03 -6.99 7.08
C GLY A 362 26.09 -7.34 5.93
N PRO A 363 26.57 -7.28 4.67
CA PRO A 363 25.83 -7.82 3.54
C PRO A 363 25.76 -9.35 3.62
N LEU A 364 24.63 -9.92 3.20
CA LEU A 364 24.50 -11.36 3.00
C LEU A 364 25.41 -11.83 1.88
N GLU A 365 25.87 -13.07 2.00
CA GLU A 365 26.63 -13.74 0.97
C GLU A 365 25.84 -14.89 0.34
N ALA A 366 25.97 -15.04 -0.97
CA ALA A 366 25.52 -16.20 -1.72
C ALA A 366 26.61 -16.66 -2.67
N ASP A 367 26.76 -17.98 -2.81
CA ASP A 367 27.79 -18.59 -3.67
C ASP A 367 29.23 -18.12 -3.35
N GLY A 368 29.50 -17.76 -2.08
CA GLY A 368 30.83 -17.35 -1.60
C GLY A 368 31.23 -15.91 -1.93
N ARG A 369 30.26 -15.05 -2.26
CA ARG A 369 30.45 -13.61 -2.51
C ARG A 369 29.24 -12.83 -1.98
N PRO A 370 29.33 -11.49 -1.82
CA PRO A 370 28.16 -10.68 -1.51
C PRO A 370 27.01 -10.98 -2.49
N LEU A 371 25.81 -11.19 -1.93
CA LEU A 371 24.60 -11.41 -2.71
C LEU A 371 24.20 -10.10 -3.36
N ASP A 372 24.18 -10.09 -4.68
CA ASP A 372 23.91 -8.93 -5.50
C ASP A 372 22.76 -9.23 -6.48
N THR A 373 21.66 -8.49 -6.34
CA THR A 373 20.47 -8.59 -7.18
C THR A 373 20.51 -7.67 -8.39
N ILE A 374 21.66 -7.05 -8.68
CA ILE A 374 21.82 -5.90 -9.57
C ILE A 374 21.21 -4.67 -8.90
N TRP A 375 19.89 -4.55 -8.94
CA TRP A 375 19.13 -3.44 -8.34
C TRP A 375 17.88 -3.99 -7.65
N ALA A 376 17.27 -3.17 -6.79
CA ALA A 376 15.99 -3.40 -6.12
C ALA A 376 15.93 -4.72 -5.34
N ALA A 377 16.91 -4.93 -4.46
CA ALA A 377 16.88 -6.07 -3.55
C ALA A 377 15.68 -5.97 -2.59
N ALA A 378 14.88 -7.03 -2.53
CA ALA A 378 13.63 -7.10 -1.80
C ALA A 378 13.56 -8.44 -1.05
N PRO A 379 14.33 -8.62 0.04
CA PRO A 379 14.43 -9.92 0.70
C PRO A 379 13.07 -10.39 1.21
N ALA A 380 12.80 -11.67 1.06
CA ALA A 380 11.82 -12.41 1.83
C ALA A 380 12.36 -13.81 2.12
N ALA A 381 12.46 -14.16 3.39
CA ALA A 381 12.99 -15.44 3.83
C ALA A 381 11.89 -16.32 4.44
N ALA A 382 11.96 -17.62 4.16
CA ALA A 382 11.05 -18.63 4.68
C ALA A 382 11.61 -20.04 4.48
N ASP A 383 11.15 -20.97 5.30
CA ASP A 383 11.40 -22.42 5.14
C ASP A 383 10.37 -22.99 4.16
N PHE A 384 10.65 -22.87 2.85
CA PHE A 384 9.67 -23.26 1.82
C PHE A 384 9.61 -24.78 1.64
N ASP A 385 10.70 -25.48 1.95
CA ASP A 385 10.80 -26.94 1.82
C ASP A 385 10.72 -27.70 3.16
N HIS A 386 10.35 -27.00 4.24
CA HIS A 386 10.13 -27.54 5.58
C HIS A 386 11.32 -28.36 6.10
N ASP A 387 12.54 -28.00 5.70
CA ASP A 387 13.78 -28.66 6.12
C ASP A 387 14.38 -28.06 7.40
N GLY A 388 13.74 -27.02 7.95
CA GLY A 388 14.15 -26.31 9.15
C GLY A 388 15.20 -25.22 8.90
N LYS A 389 15.47 -24.88 7.65
CA LYS A 389 16.33 -23.76 7.25
C LYS A 389 15.50 -22.75 6.48
N LEU A 390 15.92 -21.47 6.56
CA LEU A 390 15.29 -20.44 5.75
C LEU A 390 16.00 -20.31 4.41
N GLU A 391 15.25 -20.41 3.32
CA GLU A 391 15.65 -19.96 2.01
C GLU A 391 15.35 -18.47 1.84
N LEU A 392 15.90 -17.90 0.78
CA LEU A 392 15.70 -16.50 0.43
C LEU A 392 15.15 -16.38 -0.98
N VAL A 393 14.05 -15.64 -1.12
CA VAL A 393 13.60 -15.10 -2.39
C VAL A 393 13.76 -13.59 -2.36
N THR A 394 14.16 -12.98 -3.47
CA THR A 394 14.32 -11.52 -3.55
C THR A 394 13.97 -11.01 -4.93
N GLY A 395 13.44 -9.80 -4.99
CA GLY A 395 13.23 -9.07 -6.23
C GLY A 395 14.53 -8.67 -6.91
N SER A 396 14.42 -8.27 -8.17
CA SER A 396 15.50 -7.62 -8.89
C SER A 396 14.99 -6.55 -9.86
N TRP A 397 15.90 -5.75 -10.41
CA TRP A 397 15.61 -4.86 -11.52
C TRP A 397 16.81 -4.75 -12.47
N TRP A 398 16.55 -4.65 -13.78
CA TRP A 398 17.57 -4.63 -14.82
C TRP A 398 18.25 -3.26 -15.02
N TRP A 399 17.88 -2.25 -14.23
CA TRP A 399 18.31 -0.87 -14.45
C TRP A 399 19.77 -0.63 -14.08
N SER A 400 20.71 -0.86 -15.01
CA SER A 400 22.08 -0.31 -14.99
C SER A 400 22.90 -0.89 -16.14
N GLY A 401 23.08 -0.16 -17.25
CA GLY A 401 23.96 -0.59 -18.35
C GLY A 401 23.52 -1.87 -19.10
N ILE A 402 22.37 -2.44 -18.74
CA ILE A 402 21.74 -3.57 -19.43
C ILE A 402 20.74 -3.01 -20.45
N PRO A 403 20.91 -3.30 -21.76
CA PRO A 403 19.94 -2.90 -22.78
C PRO A 403 18.57 -3.54 -22.55
N TYR A 404 17.49 -2.81 -22.88
CA TYR A 404 16.14 -3.37 -22.91
C TYR A 404 15.80 -3.90 -24.32
N PRO A 405 15.19 -5.10 -24.43
CA PRO A 405 14.97 -6.06 -23.35
C PRO A 405 16.29 -6.75 -22.91
N PRO A 406 16.45 -7.11 -21.63
CA PRO A 406 17.62 -7.85 -21.16
C PRO A 406 17.72 -9.22 -21.86
N LYS A 407 18.93 -9.76 -22.00
CA LYS A 407 19.12 -11.10 -22.57
C LYS A 407 18.50 -12.16 -21.63
N PRO A 408 18.00 -13.29 -22.15
CA PRO A 408 17.49 -14.38 -21.31
C PRO A 408 18.51 -14.79 -20.24
N GLY A 409 18.06 -14.87 -18.98
CA GLY A 409 18.90 -15.22 -17.83
C GLY A 409 19.84 -14.10 -17.33
N GLN A 410 19.84 -12.93 -17.97
CA GLN A 410 20.65 -11.79 -17.52
C GLN A 410 20.06 -11.13 -16.27
N VAL A 411 18.72 -11.06 -16.20
CA VAL A 411 17.96 -10.50 -15.07
C VAL A 411 16.73 -11.38 -14.88
N GLU A 412 16.40 -11.70 -13.64
CA GLU A 412 15.26 -12.56 -13.29
C GLU A 412 14.26 -11.80 -12.44
N TYR A 413 12.97 -11.99 -12.67
CA TYR A 413 11.91 -11.33 -11.91
C TYR A 413 12.01 -11.54 -10.39
N LEU A 414 12.29 -12.78 -9.99
CA LEU A 414 12.62 -13.18 -8.62
C LEU A 414 13.89 -14.02 -8.67
N LEU A 415 14.84 -13.73 -7.79
CA LEU A 415 16.01 -14.56 -7.53
C LEU A 415 15.70 -15.45 -6.34
N TYR A 416 16.10 -16.72 -6.42
CA TYR A 416 15.87 -17.73 -5.38
C TYR A 416 17.18 -18.35 -4.93
N PHE A 417 17.33 -18.50 -3.61
CA PHE A 417 18.53 -19.03 -2.98
C PHE A 417 18.18 -20.07 -1.93
N THR A 418 18.73 -21.27 -2.08
CA THR A 418 18.56 -22.36 -1.10
C THR A 418 19.61 -22.27 -0.01
N ASN A 419 19.25 -22.60 1.24
CA ASN A 419 20.22 -22.65 2.33
C ASN A 419 20.91 -24.02 2.42
N SER A 420 22.16 -24.09 1.97
CA SER A 420 23.01 -25.29 2.07
C SER A 420 23.74 -25.45 3.40
N GLY A 421 23.59 -24.47 4.30
CA GLY A 421 24.23 -24.42 5.62
C GLY A 421 23.33 -24.98 6.71
N THR A 422 23.30 -24.27 7.84
CA THR A 422 22.34 -24.52 8.94
C THR A 422 21.47 -23.28 9.14
N LEU A 423 20.45 -23.38 10.00
CA LEU A 423 19.65 -22.22 10.39
C LEU A 423 20.51 -21.14 11.08
N GLN A 424 21.40 -21.53 12.00
CA GLN A 424 22.29 -20.61 12.73
C GLN A 424 23.43 -20.05 11.90
N ARG A 425 23.77 -20.71 10.79
CA ARG A 425 24.83 -20.27 9.86
C ARG A 425 24.37 -20.51 8.43
N PRO A 426 23.46 -19.66 7.92
CA PRO A 426 22.95 -19.82 6.56
C PRO A 426 24.06 -19.75 5.53
N ARG A 427 24.01 -20.64 4.54
CA ARG A 427 24.90 -20.62 3.37
C ARG A 427 24.06 -20.66 2.10
N LEU A 428 23.79 -19.47 1.56
CA LEU A 428 22.92 -19.30 0.41
C LEU A 428 23.59 -19.73 -0.88
N MET A 429 22.85 -20.49 -1.70
CA MET A 429 23.27 -20.95 -3.01
C MET A 429 22.20 -20.59 -4.03
N ARG A 430 22.56 -19.88 -5.12
CA ARG A 430 21.57 -19.48 -6.14
C ARG A 430 21.01 -20.69 -6.85
N ARG A 431 19.69 -20.72 -7.03
CA ARG A 431 18.96 -21.75 -7.77
C ARG A 431 17.89 -21.10 -8.66
N PRO A 432 17.48 -21.75 -9.76
CA PRO A 432 16.27 -21.34 -10.46
C PRO A 432 15.07 -21.44 -9.49
N LEU A 433 14.19 -20.43 -9.51
CA LEU A 433 12.93 -20.52 -8.77
C LEU A 433 12.13 -21.73 -9.29
N PRO A 434 11.71 -22.68 -8.44
CA PRO A 434 10.93 -23.83 -8.88
C PRO A 434 9.52 -23.35 -9.25
N ARG A 435 9.25 -23.16 -10.54
CA ARG A 435 8.01 -22.52 -11.02
C ARG A 435 7.36 -23.21 -12.22
N GLU A 436 6.06 -22.97 -12.38
CA GLU A 436 5.28 -23.25 -13.58
C GLU A 436 4.73 -21.95 -14.19
N GLY A 437 4.85 -21.81 -15.51
CA GLY A 437 4.48 -20.59 -16.23
C GLY A 437 5.59 -19.54 -16.27
N ASP A 438 5.40 -18.49 -17.05
CA ASP A 438 6.40 -17.45 -17.26
C ASP A 438 6.21 -16.25 -16.34
N LEU A 439 7.32 -15.78 -15.77
CA LEU A 439 7.35 -14.54 -15.01
C LEU A 439 7.47 -13.35 -15.96
N PRO A 440 6.88 -12.20 -15.63
CA PRO A 440 7.09 -10.98 -16.39
C PRO A 440 8.54 -10.49 -16.24
N ASP A 441 8.94 -9.49 -17.04
CA ASP A 441 10.25 -8.86 -16.88
C ASP A 441 10.41 -8.21 -15.50
N ALA A 442 11.62 -8.31 -14.94
CA ALA A 442 11.98 -7.73 -13.64
C ALA A 442 11.77 -6.21 -13.61
N ARG A 443 11.02 -5.73 -12.61
CA ARG A 443 10.65 -4.32 -12.42
C ARG A 443 10.34 -4.06 -10.93
N ILE A 444 11.37 -3.72 -10.15
CA ILE A 444 11.31 -3.38 -8.71
C ILE A 444 10.30 -4.26 -7.97
N VAL A 445 10.59 -5.56 -7.90
CA VAL A 445 9.65 -6.56 -7.42
C VAL A 445 9.78 -6.72 -5.92
N ARG A 446 8.67 -6.83 -5.20
CA ARG A 446 8.71 -7.27 -3.79
C ARG A 446 7.96 -8.57 -3.58
N PRO A 447 8.63 -9.67 -3.21
CA PRO A 447 7.96 -10.87 -2.73
C PRO A 447 7.51 -10.71 -1.28
N SER A 448 6.37 -11.31 -0.95
CA SER A 448 5.88 -11.58 0.40
C SER A 448 5.55 -13.07 0.49
N VAL A 449 5.86 -13.70 1.62
CA VAL A 449 5.62 -15.13 1.84
C VAL A 449 4.44 -15.32 2.76
N VAL A 450 3.48 -16.14 2.36
CA VAL A 450 2.25 -16.37 3.12
C VAL A 450 1.58 -17.66 2.65
N ASP A 451 0.86 -18.36 3.52
CA ASP A 451 -0.07 -19.43 3.12
C ASP A 451 -1.37 -18.77 2.61
N TRP A 452 -1.40 -18.38 1.34
CA TRP A 452 -2.42 -17.50 0.77
C TRP A 452 -3.80 -18.16 0.71
N ASN A 453 -3.83 -19.46 0.48
CA ASN A 453 -5.05 -20.24 0.30
C ASN A 453 -5.43 -21.09 1.53
N GLY A 454 -4.57 -21.15 2.55
CA GLY A 454 -4.80 -21.90 3.78
C GLY A 454 -4.58 -23.41 3.63
N ASP A 455 -3.82 -23.86 2.62
CA ASP A 455 -3.52 -25.27 2.39
C ASP A 455 -2.30 -25.77 3.17
N GLY A 456 -1.63 -24.87 3.91
CA GLY A 456 -0.46 -25.16 4.73
C GLY A 456 0.85 -25.19 3.93
N LEU A 457 0.84 -24.80 2.66
CA LEU A 457 2.03 -24.55 1.84
C LEU A 457 2.28 -23.05 1.75
N LEU A 458 3.55 -22.64 1.85
CA LEU A 458 3.89 -21.23 1.69
C LEU A 458 3.85 -20.83 0.21
N ASP A 459 3.08 -19.78 -0.09
CA ASP A 459 2.94 -19.13 -1.39
C ASP A 459 3.76 -17.82 -1.45
N LEU A 460 3.86 -17.25 -2.66
CA LEU A 460 4.45 -15.94 -2.87
C LEU A 460 3.43 -14.94 -3.40
N VAL A 461 3.42 -13.74 -2.83
CA VAL A 461 2.71 -12.57 -3.38
C VAL A 461 3.76 -11.56 -3.83
N ALA A 462 3.75 -11.19 -5.12
CA ALA A 462 4.78 -10.34 -5.72
C ALA A 462 4.17 -9.06 -6.32
N SER A 463 4.67 -7.88 -5.91
CA SER A 463 4.27 -6.59 -6.48
C SER A 463 5.14 -6.21 -7.68
N ASN A 464 4.56 -6.04 -8.87
CA ASN A 464 5.15 -5.46 -10.08
C ASN A 464 4.07 -4.78 -10.93
N GLY A 465 3.97 -3.45 -10.84
CA GLY A 465 2.96 -2.68 -11.57
C GLY A 465 1.55 -3.24 -11.36
N GLY A 466 1.27 -3.92 -10.25
CA GLY A 466 0.18 -4.86 -10.06
C GLY A 466 0.63 -5.93 -9.07
N ILE A 467 -0.28 -6.72 -8.51
CA ILE A 467 0.08 -7.75 -7.52
C ILE A 467 -0.23 -9.11 -8.10
N ARG A 468 0.70 -10.06 -8.01
CA ARG A 468 0.50 -11.44 -8.49
C ARG A 468 0.68 -12.43 -7.36
N VAL A 469 -0.12 -13.50 -7.40
CA VAL A 469 0.04 -14.65 -6.53
C VAL A 469 0.75 -15.75 -7.31
N LEU A 470 1.76 -16.35 -6.69
CA LEU A 470 2.42 -17.55 -7.16
C LEU A 470 2.14 -18.64 -6.13
N GLU A 471 1.15 -19.46 -6.42
CA GLU A 471 0.66 -20.52 -5.52
C GLU A 471 1.62 -21.71 -5.54
N ASN A 472 1.98 -22.23 -4.38
CA ASN A 472 2.77 -23.44 -4.25
C ASN A 472 1.90 -24.67 -4.48
N VAL A 473 1.94 -25.18 -5.71
CA VAL A 473 1.25 -26.41 -6.14
C VAL A 473 2.10 -27.66 -5.96
N GLY A 474 3.21 -27.53 -5.24
CA GLY A 474 4.16 -28.61 -4.95
C GLY A 474 3.79 -29.38 -3.70
N THR A 475 4.80 -29.62 -2.86
CA THR A 475 4.63 -30.24 -1.54
C THR A 475 5.48 -29.49 -0.53
N LYS A 476 5.25 -29.74 0.77
CA LYS A 476 6.08 -29.19 1.85
C LYS A 476 7.57 -29.45 1.67
N ALA A 477 7.98 -30.56 1.07
CA ALA A 477 9.40 -30.90 0.88
C ALA A 477 9.95 -30.54 -0.52
N SER A 478 9.09 -30.03 -1.41
CA SER A 478 9.46 -29.71 -2.79
C SER A 478 8.49 -28.66 -3.30
N PRO A 479 8.72 -27.38 -2.95
CA PRO A 479 7.85 -26.29 -3.35
C PRO A 479 7.90 -26.11 -4.87
N ARG A 480 6.74 -25.76 -5.47
CA ARG A 480 6.62 -25.46 -6.89
C ARG A 480 5.58 -24.38 -7.12
N PHE A 481 6.02 -23.21 -7.55
CA PHE A 481 5.19 -22.01 -7.63
C PHE A 481 4.52 -21.87 -9.01
N ARG A 482 3.21 -22.07 -9.08
CA ARG A 482 2.39 -21.77 -10.26
C ARG A 482 2.00 -20.31 -10.26
N ILE A 483 2.34 -19.61 -11.34
CA ILE A 483 2.06 -18.17 -11.47
C ILE A 483 0.62 -17.97 -11.95
N ASP A 484 -0.20 -17.21 -11.22
CA ASP A 484 -1.50 -16.77 -11.75
C ASP A 484 -1.26 -15.76 -12.89
N PRO A 485 -1.73 -16.05 -14.12
CA PRO A 485 -1.60 -15.11 -15.23
C PRO A 485 -2.35 -13.80 -14.98
N ARG A 486 -3.34 -13.78 -14.08
CA ARG A 486 -4.14 -12.59 -13.72
C ARG A 486 -3.59 -11.97 -12.44
N PRO A 487 -3.15 -10.69 -12.47
CA PRO A 487 -2.91 -9.94 -11.24
C PRO A 487 -4.16 -9.86 -10.38
N LEU A 488 -3.97 -9.70 -9.06
CA LEU A 488 -5.02 -9.27 -8.16
C LEU A 488 -5.56 -7.92 -8.61
N GLU A 489 -6.88 -7.83 -8.64
CA GLU A 489 -7.60 -6.61 -8.95
C GLU A 489 -8.17 -6.03 -7.65
N ALA A 490 -8.05 -4.72 -7.51
CA ALA A 490 -8.80 -3.95 -6.53
C ALA A 490 -9.49 -2.80 -7.27
N PRO A 491 -10.79 -2.54 -6.99
CA PRO A 491 -11.40 -1.29 -7.38
C PRO A 491 -10.46 -0.15 -6.93
N TRP A 492 -10.08 0.74 -7.86
CA TRP A 492 -9.25 1.91 -7.58
C TRP A 492 -7.75 1.63 -7.27
N GLY A 493 -7.23 0.43 -7.54
CA GLY A 493 -5.84 0.06 -7.24
C GLY A 493 -5.15 -0.84 -8.27
N PHE A 494 -3.84 -1.08 -8.06
CA PHE A 494 -3.00 -2.09 -8.74
C PHE A 494 -3.01 -2.13 -10.27
N VAL A 495 -3.03 -0.96 -10.92
CA VAL A 495 -3.09 -0.87 -12.40
C VAL A 495 -1.76 -1.29 -13.05
N PRO A 496 -1.75 -2.33 -13.91
CA PRO A 496 -0.64 -2.68 -14.80
C PRO A 496 -0.07 -1.49 -15.55
N ASN A 497 1.23 -1.21 -15.33
CA ASN A 497 1.99 -0.19 -16.05
C ASN A 497 1.48 1.25 -15.88
N ALA A 498 0.92 1.62 -14.73
CA ALA A 498 0.75 3.02 -14.39
C ALA A 498 2.11 3.73 -14.40
N GLY A 499 2.42 4.44 -15.49
CA GLY A 499 3.58 5.33 -15.55
C GLY A 499 3.34 6.60 -14.74
N PHE A 500 4.41 7.34 -14.44
CA PHE A 500 4.36 8.70 -13.90
C PHE A 500 3.37 9.54 -14.71
N SER A 501 2.17 9.75 -14.18
CA SER A 501 1.10 10.45 -14.89
C SER A 501 0.69 11.63 -14.04
N ALA A 502 1.08 12.83 -14.48
CA ALA A 502 0.57 14.08 -13.92
C ALA A 502 -0.79 14.39 -14.58
N SER A 503 -1.79 14.72 -13.75
CA SER A 503 -3.08 15.24 -14.21
C SER A 503 -3.04 16.77 -14.21
N MET A 504 -3.78 17.42 -15.10
CA MET A 504 -3.81 18.89 -15.18
C MET A 504 -5.26 19.38 -15.15
N VAL A 505 -5.60 20.19 -14.14
CA VAL A 505 -6.93 20.83 -14.01
C VAL A 505 -6.82 22.10 -13.17
N ASP A 506 -7.66 23.09 -13.43
CA ASP A 506 -7.84 24.27 -12.58
C ASP A 506 -8.77 23.89 -11.40
N ILE A 507 -8.17 23.49 -10.27
CA ILE A 507 -8.94 22.92 -9.15
C ILE A 507 -9.59 24.00 -8.29
N ASP A 508 -9.01 25.20 -8.24
CA ASP A 508 -9.48 26.29 -7.38
C ASP A 508 -10.28 27.36 -8.14
N HIS A 509 -10.47 27.18 -9.44
CA HIS A 509 -11.19 28.07 -10.34
C HIS A 509 -10.55 29.47 -10.43
N ASP A 510 -9.22 29.56 -10.24
CA ASP A 510 -8.48 30.82 -10.36
C ASP A 510 -8.14 31.18 -11.83
N GLY A 511 -8.48 30.30 -12.78
CA GLY A 511 -8.23 30.47 -14.21
C GLY A 511 -6.85 29.98 -14.64
N ARG A 512 -6.06 29.37 -13.76
CA ARG A 512 -4.76 28.74 -14.05
C ARG A 512 -4.90 27.23 -13.99
N ILE A 513 -4.25 26.53 -14.91
CA ILE A 513 -4.21 25.07 -14.89
C ILE A 513 -3.21 24.63 -13.82
N ASP A 514 -3.67 23.90 -12.81
CA ASP A 514 -2.79 23.27 -11.84
C ASP A 514 -2.22 21.98 -12.42
N ALA A 515 -0.92 21.79 -12.25
CA ALA A 515 -0.30 20.49 -12.42
C ALA A 515 -0.46 19.70 -11.12
N LEU A 516 -1.08 18.53 -11.22
CA LEU A 516 -1.26 17.58 -10.14
C LEU A 516 -0.35 16.37 -10.39
N GLU A 517 0.61 16.19 -9.48
CA GLU A 517 1.61 15.12 -9.46
C GLU A 517 1.59 14.33 -8.15
#